data_AF-A0A4S4MZY8-F1
#
_entry.id   AF-A0A4S4MZY8-F1
#
_cell.length_a   1.000
_cell.length_b   1.000
_cell.length_c   1.000
_cell.angle_alpha   90.00
_cell.angle_beta   90.00
_cell.angle_gamma   90.00
#
_symmetry.space_group_name_H-M   'P 1'
#
loop_
_entity.id
_entity.type
_entity.pdbx_description
1 polymer ?
#
loop_
_entity_poly.entity_id
_entity_poly.type
_entity_poly.pdbx_seq_one_letter_code
_entity_poly.pdbx_strand_id
1 'polypeptide(L)'
;MRGDPSLLLDLNEPTSNCDLSRTAVACNDQPLFKAPTIEEMVDERLYVYQNVSRFAFAAENVEYVDFGCQYWPAMPPEKFQGPWNHTLQNPILVLSNTLDPITPVLSGQTVAELLGSSARLLIMDGPGHTTIALPSLCVKTHLNAFFANGTLPPEGTVCPTSAGPFPSPDEDGELIREL
;
A
#
# COMPACT_ATOMS: atom_id res chain seq x y z
N MET A 1 8.51 -27.87 -18.64
CA MET A 1 8.34 -26.53 -19.25
C MET A 1 9.73 -25.95 -19.46
N ARG A 2 10.20 -25.83 -20.71
CA ARG A 2 11.44 -25.11 -21.05
C ARG A 2 11.02 -23.68 -21.40
N GLY A 3 10.96 -22.80 -20.41
CA GLY A 3 10.72 -21.38 -20.63
C GLY A 3 11.98 -20.72 -21.17
N ASP A 4 11.86 -19.96 -22.25
CA ASP A 4 12.93 -19.14 -22.78
C ASP A 4 13.15 -17.94 -21.84
N PRO A 5 14.34 -17.79 -21.22
CA PRO A 5 14.64 -16.69 -20.31
C PRO A 5 14.75 -15.34 -21.02
N SER A 6 14.75 -15.29 -22.37
CA SER A 6 14.74 -14.03 -23.13
C SER A 6 13.53 -13.14 -22.80
N LEU A 7 12.40 -13.74 -22.44
CA LEU A 7 11.18 -13.04 -22.03
C LEU A 7 11.35 -12.23 -20.73
N LEU A 8 12.33 -12.57 -19.88
CA LEU A 8 12.69 -11.74 -18.71
C LEU A 8 13.49 -10.49 -19.10
N LEU A 9 14.18 -10.51 -20.25
CA LEU A 9 14.93 -9.37 -20.74
C LEU A 9 14.03 -8.35 -21.45
N ASP A 10 12.93 -8.80 -22.05
CA ASP A 10 11.91 -7.94 -22.66
C ASP A 10 10.99 -7.24 -21.64
N LEU A 11 11.03 -7.62 -20.36
CA LEU A 11 10.42 -6.83 -19.28
C LEU A 11 11.17 -5.50 -19.04
N ASN A 12 12.35 -5.33 -19.63
CA ASN A 12 13.16 -4.12 -19.55
C ASN A 12 12.97 -3.21 -20.77
N GLU A 13 11.79 -3.22 -21.39
CA GLU A 13 11.38 -2.18 -22.32
C GLU A 13 11.47 -0.81 -21.61
N PRO A 14 12.21 0.18 -22.14
CA PRO A 14 12.46 1.48 -21.51
C PRO A 14 11.24 2.40 -21.50
N THR A 15 10.06 1.83 -21.69
CA THR A 15 8.75 2.50 -21.52
C THR A 15 8.17 2.29 -20.13
N SER A 16 8.94 1.75 -19.17
CA SER A 16 8.67 1.98 -17.76
C SER A 16 8.55 3.48 -17.57
N ASN A 17 7.30 3.95 -17.47
CA ASN A 17 6.97 5.26 -16.96
C ASN A 17 7.64 5.35 -15.58
N CYS A 18 8.88 5.85 -15.53
CA CYS A 18 9.44 6.36 -14.30
C CYS A 18 8.49 7.45 -13.88
N ASP A 19 7.59 7.12 -12.95
CA ASP A 19 6.74 8.09 -12.30
C ASP A 19 7.64 8.96 -11.42
N LEU A 20 8.32 9.91 -12.06
CA LEU A 20 9.21 10.86 -11.40
C LEU A 20 8.46 11.67 -10.34
N SER A 21 7.13 11.79 -10.45
CA SER A 21 6.32 12.48 -9.45
C SER A 21 6.21 11.65 -8.17
N ARG A 22 5.96 10.33 -8.29
CA ARG A 22 5.98 9.42 -7.14
C ARG A 22 7.37 9.33 -6.52
N THR A 23 8.42 9.11 -7.31
CA THR A 23 9.80 9.05 -6.79
C THR A 23 10.19 10.38 -6.13
N ALA A 24 9.78 11.52 -6.69
CA ALA A 24 10.00 12.82 -6.05
C ALA A 24 9.36 12.88 -4.67
N VAL A 25 8.07 12.55 -4.53
CA VAL A 25 7.38 12.58 -3.24
C VAL A 25 8.04 11.60 -2.27
N ALA A 26 8.24 10.34 -2.67
CA ALA A 26 8.82 9.31 -1.82
C ALA A 26 10.22 9.71 -1.30
N CYS A 27 11.11 10.16 -2.20
CA CYS A 27 12.47 10.54 -1.81
C CYS A 27 12.54 11.84 -1.01
N ASN A 28 11.66 12.79 -1.30
CA ASN A 28 11.57 14.05 -0.57
C ASN A 28 10.99 13.86 0.85
N ASP A 29 10.11 12.87 1.03
CA ASP A 29 9.49 12.55 2.32
C ASP A 29 10.31 11.58 3.18
N GLN A 30 11.39 11.00 2.66
CA GLN A 30 12.31 10.18 3.43
C GLN A 30 13.27 11.07 4.26
N PRO A 31 13.66 10.66 5.48
CA PRO A 31 14.80 11.29 6.17
C PRO A 31 16.07 11.15 5.32
N LEU A 32 16.96 12.13 5.40
CA LEU A 32 18.27 12.01 4.78
C LEU A 32 19.02 10.80 5.36
N PHE A 33 19.50 9.92 4.48
CA PHE A 33 20.32 8.77 4.85
C PHE A 33 21.60 8.73 4.02
N LYS A 34 22.65 8.13 4.58
CA LYS A 34 23.88 7.86 3.84
C LYS A 34 23.60 6.75 2.83
N ALA A 35 23.97 6.95 1.58
CA ALA A 35 23.88 5.92 0.54
C ALA A 35 24.56 4.63 1.02
N PRO A 36 23.87 3.47 1.01
CA PRO A 36 24.48 2.19 1.34
C PRO A 36 25.48 1.79 0.24
N THR A 37 26.49 1.01 0.63
CA THR A 37 27.37 0.32 -0.31
C THR A 37 26.64 -0.82 -1.01
N ILE A 38 27.20 -1.29 -2.12
CA ILE A 38 26.61 -2.41 -2.88
C ILE A 38 26.60 -3.66 -2.01
N GLU A 39 27.65 -3.88 -1.23
CA GLU A 39 27.79 -5.01 -0.31
C GLU A 39 26.69 -5.00 0.76
N GLU A 40 26.46 -3.85 1.41
CA GLU A 40 25.38 -3.69 2.40
C GLU A 40 24.00 -3.98 1.78
N MET A 41 23.74 -3.52 0.56
CA MET A 41 22.47 -3.79 -0.13
C MET A 41 22.29 -5.28 -0.44
N VAL A 42 23.35 -5.97 -0.88
CA VAL A 42 23.32 -7.40 -1.18
C VAL A 42 23.14 -8.22 0.08
N ASP A 43 23.85 -7.89 1.16
CA ASP A 43 23.76 -8.59 2.44
C ASP A 43 22.36 -8.48 3.04
N GLU A 44 21.76 -7.28 3.03
CA GLU A 44 20.39 -7.07 3.52
C GLU A 44 19.38 -7.86 2.68
N ARG A 45 19.51 -7.84 1.35
CA ARG A 45 18.63 -8.59 0.44
C ARG A 45 18.71 -10.09 0.67
N LEU A 46 19.91 -10.63 0.87
CA LEU A 46 20.12 -12.03 1.20
C LEU A 46 19.52 -12.38 2.57
N TYR A 47 19.67 -11.50 3.56
CA TYR A 47 19.09 -11.68 4.88
C TYR A 47 17.56 -11.75 4.81
N VAL A 48 16.89 -10.80 4.16
CA VAL A 48 15.44 -10.77 4.00
C VAL A 48 14.93 -12.02 3.27
N TYR A 49 15.63 -12.43 2.21
CA TYR A 49 15.28 -13.63 1.46
C TYR A 49 15.38 -14.92 2.31
N GLN A 50 16.44 -15.04 3.10
CA GLN A 50 16.70 -16.26 3.89
C GLN A 50 15.85 -16.34 5.15
N ASN A 51 15.61 -15.20 5.82
CA ASN A 51 15.07 -15.18 7.18
C ASN A 51 13.67 -14.56 7.30
N VAL A 52 13.23 -13.75 6.33
CA VAL A 52 11.93 -13.03 6.42
C VAL A 52 10.90 -13.61 5.46
N SER A 53 11.14 -13.55 4.15
CA SER A 53 10.19 -14.05 3.16
C SER A 53 10.87 -14.58 1.92
N ARG A 54 10.49 -15.80 1.50
CA ARG A 54 10.93 -16.39 0.23
C ARG A 54 10.39 -15.65 -1.00
N PHE A 55 9.42 -14.75 -0.80
CA PHE A 55 8.85 -13.88 -1.83
C PHE A 55 9.44 -12.46 -1.81
N ALA A 56 10.52 -12.22 -1.05
CA ALA A 56 11.16 -10.90 -0.94
C ALA A 56 11.43 -10.25 -2.31
N PHE A 57 11.98 -11.00 -3.26
CA PHE A 57 12.20 -10.51 -4.62
C PHE A 57 10.90 -10.09 -5.33
N ALA A 58 9.77 -10.75 -5.11
CA ALA A 58 8.51 -10.36 -5.73
C ALA A 58 8.00 -9.02 -5.17
N ALA A 59 8.16 -8.78 -3.86
CA ALA A 59 7.82 -7.49 -3.25
C ALA A 59 8.72 -6.36 -3.77
N GLU A 60 10.03 -6.60 -3.87
CA GLU A 60 11.00 -5.60 -4.35
C GLU A 60 10.76 -5.17 -5.80
N ASN A 61 10.28 -6.08 -6.67
CA ASN A 61 10.01 -5.75 -8.06
C ASN A 61 8.67 -4.98 -8.25
N VAL A 62 7.76 -5.01 -7.27
CA VAL A 62 6.49 -4.26 -7.34
C VAL A 62 6.68 -2.79 -6.92
N GLU A 63 7.72 -2.50 -6.13
CA GLU A 63 7.99 -1.17 -5.54
C GLU A 63 9.19 -0.44 -6.18
N TYR A 64 9.62 -0.82 -7.39
CA TYR A 64 10.80 -0.24 -8.06
C TYR A 64 10.90 1.30 -8.04
N VAL A 65 9.76 1.97 -7.99
CA VAL A 65 9.60 3.42 -8.04
C VAL A 65 10.03 4.16 -6.76
N ASP A 66 10.15 3.46 -5.63
CA ASP A 66 10.53 4.05 -4.34
C ASP A 66 12.01 3.77 -3.97
N PHE A 67 12.76 3.12 -4.86
CA PHE A 67 14.20 2.91 -4.73
C PHE A 67 15.02 4.06 -5.32
N GLY A 68 16.29 4.17 -4.92
CA GLY A 68 17.24 5.07 -5.57
C GLY A 68 17.26 6.50 -5.01
N CYS A 69 16.59 6.75 -3.88
CA CYS A 69 16.58 8.07 -3.25
C CYS A 69 17.97 8.59 -2.86
N GLN A 70 18.97 7.72 -2.72
CA GLN A 70 20.37 8.11 -2.54
C GLN A 70 20.96 8.85 -3.75
N TYR A 71 20.34 8.73 -4.92
CA TYR A 71 20.71 9.41 -6.16
C TYR A 71 19.72 10.53 -6.52
N TRP A 72 18.72 10.78 -5.67
CA TRP A 72 17.73 11.81 -5.92
C TRP A 72 18.38 13.20 -5.82
N PRO A 73 18.35 14.02 -6.89
CA PRO A 73 19.18 15.22 -6.98
C PRO A 73 18.56 16.44 -6.30
N ALA A 74 17.31 16.33 -5.85
CA ALA A 74 16.54 17.44 -5.29
C ALA A 74 16.29 17.21 -3.80
N MET A 75 16.38 18.28 -3.02
CA MET A 75 15.91 18.30 -1.64
C MET A 75 14.69 19.22 -1.59
N PRO A 76 13.54 18.75 -1.07
CA PRO A 76 12.37 19.60 -0.98
C PRO A 76 12.65 20.71 0.05
N PRO A 77 12.25 21.95 -0.21
CA PRO A 77 12.36 23.02 0.78
C PRO A 77 11.38 22.82 1.96
N GLU A 78 10.29 22.07 1.74
CA GLU A 78 9.17 21.97 2.67
C GLU A 78 8.71 20.51 2.79
N LYS A 79 8.89 19.93 3.98
CA LYS A 79 8.33 18.64 4.38
C LYS A 79 7.51 18.87 5.65
N PHE A 80 6.22 18.60 5.61
CA PHE A 80 5.39 18.69 6.80
C PHE A 80 5.63 17.47 7.69
N GLN A 81 6.32 17.68 8.81
CA GLN A 81 6.56 16.63 9.81
C GLN A 81 5.61 16.75 11.01
N GLY A 82 4.58 17.57 10.87
CA GLY A 82 3.72 18.00 11.97
C GLY A 82 4.01 19.43 12.43
N PRO A 83 3.37 19.85 13.54
CA PRO A 83 2.51 19.04 14.40
C PRO A 83 1.18 18.67 13.72
N TRP A 84 0.73 17.42 13.88
CA TRP A 84 -0.55 16.92 13.38
C TRP A 84 -1.71 17.29 14.31
N ASN A 85 -1.80 18.56 14.72
CA ASN A 85 -2.71 19.02 15.76
C ASN A 85 -3.87 19.89 15.23
N HIS A 86 -4.06 19.94 13.92
CA HIS A 86 -5.11 20.73 13.28
C HIS A 86 -6.39 19.91 13.11
N THR A 87 -7.51 20.47 13.58
CA THR A 87 -8.84 19.94 13.24
C THR A 87 -9.18 20.28 11.80
N LEU A 88 -9.42 19.26 10.99
CA LEU A 88 -9.77 19.42 9.58
C LEU A 88 -11.24 19.83 9.42
N GLN A 89 -11.54 20.61 8.38
CA GLN A 89 -12.91 21.03 8.06
C GLN A 89 -13.79 19.86 7.59
N ASN A 90 -13.18 18.88 6.93
CA ASN A 90 -13.86 17.69 6.43
C ASN A 90 -13.25 16.44 7.10
N PRO A 91 -14.08 15.43 7.42
CA PRO A 91 -13.58 14.17 7.95
C PRO A 91 -12.80 13.39 6.88
N ILE A 92 -11.86 12.57 7.34
CA ILE A 92 -11.09 11.63 6.51
C ILE A 92 -11.50 10.20 6.87
N LEU A 93 -11.86 9.40 5.86
CA LEU A 93 -12.00 7.96 6.00
C LEU A 93 -10.68 7.28 5.62
N VAL A 94 -10.04 6.65 6.59
CA VAL A 94 -8.82 5.87 6.40
C VAL A 94 -9.21 4.42 6.21
N LEU A 95 -8.75 3.81 5.11
CA LEU A 95 -8.98 2.41 4.79
C LEU A 95 -7.67 1.63 4.91
N SER A 96 -7.72 0.48 5.56
CA SER A 96 -6.55 -0.40 5.70
C SER A 96 -6.98 -1.87 5.77
N ASN A 97 -6.04 -2.80 5.55
CA ASN A 97 -6.31 -4.24 5.58
C ASN A 97 -5.48 -4.92 6.66
N THR A 98 -5.99 -6.02 7.21
CA THR A 98 -5.26 -6.82 8.22
C THR A 98 -3.94 -7.40 7.71
N LEU A 99 -3.86 -7.75 6.42
CA LEU A 99 -2.71 -8.41 5.80
C LEU A 99 -2.25 -7.67 4.52
N ASP A 100 -2.06 -6.34 4.61
CA ASP A 100 -1.46 -5.52 3.55
C ASP A 100 0.09 -5.62 3.58
N PRO A 101 0.74 -6.15 2.53
CA PRO A 101 2.19 -6.31 2.50
C PRO A 101 2.96 -5.02 2.18
N ILE A 102 2.30 -3.99 1.66
CA ILE A 102 2.93 -2.72 1.19
C ILE A 102 2.67 -1.61 2.21
N THR A 103 1.43 -1.47 2.68
CA THR A 103 1.02 -0.49 3.70
C THR A 103 0.39 -1.19 4.89
N PRO A 104 1.19 -1.75 5.82
CA PRO A 104 0.69 -2.55 6.93
C PRO A 104 -0.37 -1.83 7.76
N VAL A 105 -1.26 -2.59 8.41
CA VAL A 105 -2.37 -2.06 9.22
C VAL A 105 -1.93 -1.03 10.27
N LEU A 106 -0.73 -1.21 10.82
CA LEU A 106 -0.13 -0.27 11.77
C LEU A 106 0.07 1.13 11.17
N SER A 107 0.41 1.24 9.89
CA SER A 107 0.52 2.52 9.19
C SER A 107 -0.85 3.20 9.10
N GLY A 108 -1.91 2.45 8.79
CA GLY A 108 -3.28 2.97 8.79
C GLY A 108 -3.75 3.43 10.17
N GLN A 109 -3.42 2.68 11.22
CA GLN A 109 -3.65 3.06 12.62
C GLN A 109 -2.90 4.35 12.98
N THR A 110 -1.62 4.43 12.62
CA THR A 110 -0.78 5.61 12.87
C THR A 110 -1.37 6.86 12.21
N VAL A 111 -1.81 6.78 10.95
CA VAL A 111 -2.44 7.92 10.27
C VAL A 111 -3.75 8.34 10.96
N ALA A 112 -4.58 7.38 11.35
CA ALA A 112 -5.83 7.67 12.06
C ALA A 112 -5.57 8.32 13.44
N GLU A 113 -4.55 7.88 14.16
CA GLU A 113 -4.13 8.47 15.44
C GLU A 113 -3.60 9.90 15.26
N LEU A 114 -2.74 10.13 14.26
CA LEU A 114 -2.20 11.46 13.95
C LEU A 114 -3.30 12.46 13.59
N LEU A 115 -4.34 12.02 12.87
CA LEU A 115 -5.46 12.86 12.48
C LEU A 115 -6.55 12.98 13.57
N GLY A 116 -6.45 12.19 14.64
CA GLY A 116 -7.33 12.22 15.80
C GLY A 116 -8.81 12.18 15.43
N SER A 117 -9.59 13.11 15.98
CA SER A 117 -11.05 13.17 15.76
C SER A 117 -11.45 13.52 14.33
N SER A 118 -10.51 13.98 13.49
CA SER A 118 -10.77 14.28 12.08
C SER A 118 -10.72 13.05 11.18
N ALA A 119 -10.30 11.88 11.70
CA ALA A 119 -10.25 10.65 10.93
C ALA A 119 -11.09 9.52 11.54
N ARG A 120 -11.51 8.60 10.67
CA ARG A 120 -12.06 7.31 11.09
C ARG A 120 -11.38 6.20 10.31
N LEU A 121 -10.85 5.22 11.03
CA LEU A 121 -10.27 4.02 10.46
C LEU A 121 -11.37 2.97 10.24
N LEU A 122 -11.37 2.36 9.06
CA LEU A 122 -12.08 1.12 8.75
C LEU A 122 -11.04 0.08 8.33
N ILE A 123 -11.12 -1.11 8.91
CA ILE A 123 -10.23 -2.22 8.61
C ILE A 123 -10.98 -3.25 7.76
N MET A 124 -10.44 -3.66 6.62
CA MET A 124 -10.87 -4.86 5.92
C MET A 124 -10.09 -6.06 6.43
N ASP A 125 -10.79 -7.11 6.84
CA ASP A 125 -10.17 -8.35 7.27
C ASP A 125 -9.87 -9.24 6.06
N GLY A 126 -8.67 -9.07 5.50
CA GLY A 126 -8.22 -9.82 4.34
C GLY A 126 -6.81 -9.45 3.88
N PRO A 127 -6.20 -10.29 3.03
CA PRO A 127 -4.91 -10.01 2.41
C PRO A 127 -4.99 -9.11 1.19
N GLY A 128 -3.85 -8.49 0.90
CA GLY A 128 -3.63 -7.73 -0.34
C GLY A 128 -3.40 -6.23 -0.08
N HIS A 129 -2.82 -5.57 -1.09
CA HIS A 129 -2.52 -4.15 -0.99
C HIS A 129 -3.75 -3.30 -1.30
N THR A 130 -4.12 -2.41 -0.37
CA THR A 130 -5.34 -1.59 -0.37
C THR A 130 -6.65 -2.38 -0.29
N THR A 131 -7.74 -1.75 0.12
CA THR A 131 -9.05 -2.41 0.28
C THR A 131 -9.72 -2.83 -1.04
N ILE A 132 -9.13 -2.54 -2.20
CA ILE A 132 -9.63 -3.02 -3.49
C ILE A 132 -9.04 -4.38 -3.89
N ALA A 133 -8.05 -4.88 -3.14
CA ALA A 133 -7.41 -6.16 -3.44
C ALA A 133 -8.38 -7.35 -3.36
N LEU A 134 -9.40 -7.26 -2.50
CA LEU A 134 -10.46 -8.24 -2.39
C LEU A 134 -11.82 -7.54 -2.35
N PRO A 135 -12.87 -8.18 -2.91
CA PRO A 135 -14.22 -7.62 -2.86
C PRO A 135 -14.72 -7.60 -1.41
N SER A 136 -15.37 -6.51 -1.02
CA SER A 136 -16.09 -6.41 0.25
C SER A 136 -17.30 -5.49 0.10
N LEU A 137 -18.50 -6.06 0.18
CA LEU A 137 -19.74 -5.30 0.16
C LEU A 137 -19.85 -4.35 1.36
N CYS A 138 -19.30 -4.75 2.52
CA CYS A 138 -19.21 -3.92 3.72
C CYS A 138 -18.36 -2.66 3.47
N VAL A 139 -17.15 -2.81 2.91
CA VAL A 139 -16.28 -1.66 2.56
C VAL A 139 -16.98 -0.77 1.54
N LYS A 140 -17.51 -1.36 0.45
CA LYS A 140 -18.23 -0.63 -0.61
C LYS A 140 -19.39 0.19 -0.06
N THR A 141 -20.14 -0.36 0.89
CA THR A 141 -21.29 0.31 1.52
C THR A 141 -20.86 1.54 2.32
N HIS A 142 -19.81 1.42 3.16
CA HIS A 142 -19.28 2.55 3.92
C HIS A 142 -18.62 3.59 3.02
N LEU A 143 -17.90 3.16 1.98
CA LEU A 143 -17.28 4.05 1.01
C LEU A 143 -18.33 4.87 0.26
N ASN A 144 -19.41 4.23 -0.20
CA ASN A 144 -20.52 4.91 -0.87
C ASN A 144 -21.22 5.90 0.06
N ALA A 145 -21.48 5.53 1.31
CA ALA A 145 -22.05 6.45 2.28
C ALA A 145 -21.11 7.66 2.47
N PHE A 146 -19.83 7.43 2.74
CA PHE A 146 -18.84 8.49 2.92
C PHE A 146 -18.80 9.48 1.75
N PHE A 147 -18.71 9.00 0.51
CA PHE A 147 -18.69 9.90 -0.65
C PHE A 147 -20.04 10.57 -0.94
N ALA A 148 -21.16 9.92 -0.65
CA ALA A 148 -22.49 10.47 -0.92
C ALA A 148 -22.91 11.53 0.10
N ASN A 149 -22.56 11.36 1.38
CA ASN A 149 -23.09 12.19 2.46
C ASN A 149 -22.09 12.50 3.59
N GLY A 150 -20.84 12.06 3.48
CA GLY A 150 -19.83 12.25 4.53
C GLY A 150 -20.02 11.36 5.76
N THR A 151 -20.87 10.32 5.70
CA THR A 151 -21.11 9.42 6.83
C THR A 151 -19.91 8.54 7.07
N LEU A 152 -19.41 8.57 8.31
CA LEU A 152 -18.33 7.71 8.78
C LEU A 152 -18.88 6.42 9.40
N PRO A 153 -18.14 5.31 9.31
CA PRO A 153 -18.49 4.08 10.03
C PRO A 153 -18.36 4.26 11.55
N PRO A 154 -19.01 3.39 12.35
CA PRO A 154 -18.73 3.28 13.78
C PRO A 154 -17.24 3.11 14.08
N GLU A 155 -16.80 3.57 15.24
CA GLU A 155 -15.42 3.36 15.67
C GLU A 155 -15.12 1.86 15.84
N GLY A 156 -13.94 1.43 15.38
CA GLY A 156 -13.55 0.01 15.41
C GLY A 156 -14.24 -0.87 14.37
N THR A 157 -14.81 -0.29 13.31
CA THR A 157 -15.45 -1.07 12.24
C THR A 157 -14.42 -1.96 11.53
N VAL A 158 -14.70 -3.26 11.51
CA VAL A 158 -13.98 -4.26 10.75
C VAL A 158 -14.93 -4.89 9.74
N CYS A 159 -14.58 -4.83 8.46
CA CYS A 159 -15.36 -5.39 7.37
C CYS A 159 -14.76 -6.73 6.91
N PRO A 160 -15.55 -7.80 6.76
CA PRO A 160 -15.07 -9.02 6.13
C PRO A 160 -14.95 -8.84 4.61
N THR A 161 -14.13 -9.68 3.98
CA THR A 161 -14.15 -9.85 2.52
C THR A 161 -15.40 -10.62 2.10
N SER A 162 -15.99 -10.25 0.97
CA SER A 162 -17.13 -10.96 0.36
C SER A 162 -16.71 -12.27 -0.32
N ALA A 163 -15.44 -12.40 -0.72
CA ALA A 163 -14.87 -13.64 -1.21
C ALA A 163 -13.43 -13.79 -0.72
N GLY A 164 -12.98 -15.04 -0.58
CA GLY A 164 -11.57 -15.33 -0.35
C GLY A 164 -10.70 -15.02 -1.58
N PRO A 165 -9.36 -15.06 -1.44
CA PRO A 165 -8.44 -14.85 -2.56
C PRO A 165 -8.49 -15.94 -3.64
N PHE A 166 -9.00 -17.13 -3.30
CA PHE A 166 -9.14 -18.27 -4.20
C PHE A 166 -10.55 -18.85 -4.08
N PRO A 167 -11.58 -18.13 -4.57
CA PRO A 167 -12.96 -18.60 -4.53
C PRO A 167 -13.14 -19.85 -5.41
N SER A 168 -14.06 -20.72 -5.01
CA SER A 168 -14.53 -21.79 -5.87
C SER A 168 -15.42 -21.25 -7.00
N PRO A 169 -15.58 -21.98 -8.12
CA PRO A 169 -16.44 -21.53 -9.23
C PRO A 169 -17.89 -21.23 -8.82
N ASP A 170 -18.39 -21.90 -7.79
CA ASP A 170 -19.73 -21.70 -7.25
C ASP A 170 -19.83 -20.39 -6.45
N GLU A 171 -18.79 -20.05 -5.66
CA GLU A 171 -18.70 -18.80 -4.89
C GLU A 171 -18.51 -17.57 -5.80
N ASP A 172 -17.74 -17.71 -6.89
CA ASP A 172 -17.56 -16.66 -7.90
C ASP A 172 -18.90 -16.28 -8.56
N GLY A 173 -19.72 -17.29 -8.88
CA GLY A 173 -21.03 -17.08 -9.51
C GLY A 173 -22.05 -16.40 -8.59
N GLU A 174 -21.92 -16.59 -7.27
CA GLU A 174 -22.76 -15.94 -6.26
C GLU A 174 -22.32 -14.49 -6.03
N LEU A 175 -21.01 -14.23 -5.95
CA LEU A 175 -20.45 -12.89 -5.77
C LEU A 175 -20.84 -11.92 -6.90
N ILE A 176 -20.81 -12.37 -8.17
CA ILE A 176 -21.19 -11.54 -9.33
C ILE A 176 -22.67 -11.13 -9.27
N ARG A 177 -23.53 -11.91 -8.61
CA ARG A 177 -24.98 -11.62 -8.51
C ARG A 177 -25.29 -10.59 -7.43
N GLU A 178 -24.39 -10.40 -6.47
CA GLU A 178 -24.58 -9.49 -5.33
C GLU A 178 -23.92 -8.12 -5.51
N LEU A 179 -23.05 -7.96 -6.52
CA LEU A 179 -22.29 -6.74 -6.81
C LEU A 179 -23.00 -5.75 -7.73
#